data_AF-A0A2V8E2X0-F1
#
_entry.id   AF-A0A2V8E2X0-F1
#
_cell.length_a   1.000
_cell.length_b   1.000
_cell.length_c   1.000
_cell.angle_alpha   90.00
_cell.angle_beta   90.00
_cell.angle_gamma   90.00
#
_symmetry.space_group_name_H-M   'P 1'
#
loop_
_entity.id
_entity.type
_entity.pdbx_description
1 polymer ?
#
loop_
_entity_poly.entity_id
_entity_poly.type
_entity_poly.pdbx_seq_one_letter_code
_entity_poly.pdbx_strand_id
1 'polypeptide(L)'
;MASVIAIVKPETVLAWHRRGFWLFWTWTSRRRLGRPGVPPDVRQLIRAMPQANPLWGARCIHGELLKLGIDISQTTVAKYMPRHRWPPSQTWRTFLTNQVGQIMAADFLVVPNQDL
;
A
#
# COMPACT_ATOMS: atom_id res chain seq x y z
N MET A 1 -54.43 -16.21 -23.19
CA MET A 1 -53.26 -16.34 -22.29
C MET A 1 -53.78 -16.51 -20.88
N ALA A 2 -53.69 -17.71 -20.29
CA ALA A 2 -54.23 -18.00 -18.96
C ALA A 2 -53.33 -17.40 -17.87
N SER A 3 -53.91 -16.64 -16.92
CA SER A 3 -53.20 -16.12 -15.75
C SER A 3 -53.13 -17.21 -14.68
N VAL A 4 -51.91 -17.56 -14.25
CA VAL A 4 -51.69 -18.53 -13.17
C VAL A 4 -51.70 -17.79 -11.84
N ILE A 5 -52.72 -18.07 -11.01
CA ILE A 5 -52.80 -17.56 -9.64
C ILE A 5 -52.06 -18.55 -8.74
N ALA A 6 -50.83 -18.22 -8.36
CA ALA A 6 -50.08 -18.98 -7.38
C ALA A 6 -50.50 -18.56 -5.96
N ILE A 7 -51.06 -19.49 -5.17
CA ILE A 7 -51.34 -19.27 -3.75
C ILE A 7 -50.00 -19.39 -3.01
N VAL A 8 -49.36 -18.25 -2.76
CA VAL A 8 -48.09 -18.16 -2.06
C VAL A 8 -48.35 -17.78 -0.60
N LYS A 9 -47.62 -18.42 0.31
CA LYS A 9 -47.64 -18.10 1.74
C LYS A 9 -47.18 -16.64 1.98
N PRO A 10 -47.86 -15.87 2.84
CA PRO A 10 -47.52 -14.46 3.08
C PRO A 10 -46.07 -14.27 3.58
N GLU A 11 -45.53 -15.26 4.30
CA GLU A 11 -44.15 -15.26 4.77
C GLU A 11 -43.14 -15.26 3.62
N THR A 12 -43.44 -15.96 2.53
CA THR A 12 -42.57 -16.03 1.33
C THR A 12 -42.54 -14.69 0.60
N VAL A 13 -43.68 -14.00 0.50
CA VAL A 13 -43.77 -12.67 -0.11
C VAL A 13 -42.96 -11.65 0.70
N LEU A 14 -43.09 -11.68 2.02
CA LEU A 14 -42.30 -10.82 2.92
C LEU A 14 -40.81 -11.12 2.83
N ALA A 15 -40.41 -12.40 2.73
CA ALA A 15 -39.02 -12.79 2.57
C ALA A 15 -38.42 -12.27 1.25
N TRP A 16 -39.17 -12.39 0.15
CA TRP A 16 -38.76 -11.84 -1.16
C TRP A 16 -38.64 -10.33 -1.12
N HIS A 17 -39.61 -9.63 -0.51
CA HIS A 17 -39.56 -8.18 -0.38
C HIS A 17 -38.34 -7.72 0.41
N ARG A 18 -38.05 -8.35 1.57
CA ARG A 18 -36.86 -8.03 2.37
C ARG A 18 -35.56 -8.28 1.61
N ARG A 19 -35.48 -9.40 0.89
CA ARG A 19 -34.29 -9.76 0.09
C ARG A 19 -34.10 -8.79 -1.08
N GLY A 20 -35.17 -8.46 -1.79
CA GLY A 20 -35.16 -7.51 -2.90
C GLY A 20 -34.78 -6.11 -2.43
N PHE A 21 -35.34 -5.65 -1.31
CA PHE A 21 -34.99 -4.37 -0.68
C PHE A 21 -33.52 -4.33 -0.28
N TRP A 22 -33.02 -5.38 0.38
CA TRP A 22 -31.61 -5.48 0.74
C TRP A 22 -30.71 -5.42 -0.49
N LEU A 23 -30.99 -6.22 -1.52
CA LEU A 23 -30.21 -6.22 -2.77
C LEU A 23 -30.23 -4.87 -3.47
N PHE A 24 -31.40 -4.23 -3.55
CA PHE A 24 -31.58 -2.90 -4.13
C PHE A 24 -30.73 -1.86 -3.43
N TRP A 25 -30.80 -1.78 -2.10
CA TRP A 25 -30.00 -0.82 -1.34
C TRP A 25 -28.52 -1.15 -1.32
N THR A 26 -28.16 -2.44 -1.35
CA THR A 26 -26.76 -2.86 -1.48
C THR A 26 -26.21 -2.48 -2.84
N TRP A 27 -27.00 -2.53 -3.91
CA TRP A 27 -26.58 -2.08 -5.24
C TRP A 27 -26.54 -0.56 -5.37
N THR A 28 -27.57 0.14 -4.88
CA THR A 28 -27.66 1.61 -4.91
C THR A 28 -26.53 2.26 -4.10
N SER A 29 -26.19 1.69 -2.93
CA SER A 29 -25.08 2.17 -2.10
C SER A 29 -23.70 1.80 -2.65
N ARG A 30 -23.57 0.91 -3.65
CA ARG A 30 -22.28 0.63 -4.31
C ARG A 30 -21.74 1.79 -5.13
N ARG A 31 -22.52 2.86 -5.33
CA ARG A 31 -22.00 4.08 -5.97
C ARG A 31 -20.84 4.64 -5.13
N ARG A 32 -19.63 4.51 -5.68
CA ARG A 32 -18.42 5.18 -5.17
C ARG A 32 -18.51 6.68 -5.48
N LEU A 33 -19.33 7.39 -4.71
CA LEU A 33 -19.34 8.86 -4.68
C LEU A 33 -18.14 9.35 -3.86
N GLY A 34 -16.94 9.03 -4.33
CA GLY A 34 -15.69 9.49 -3.76
C GLY A 34 -14.99 10.45 -4.72
N ARG A 35 -13.93 11.11 -4.23
CA ARG A 35 -13.03 11.89 -5.08
C ARG A 35 -12.58 11.02 -6.26
N PRO A 36 -12.65 11.52 -7.52
CA PRO A 36 -12.08 10.83 -8.66
C PRO A 36 -10.64 10.42 -8.33
N GLY A 37 -10.35 9.12 -8.48
CA GLY A 37 -8.99 8.63 -8.28
C GLY A 37 -8.03 9.28 -9.27
N VAL A 38 -6.74 9.26 -8.94
CA VAL A 38 -5.69 9.68 -9.87
C VAL A 38 -5.83 8.93 -11.21
N PRO A 39 -5.75 9.61 -12.37
CA PRO A 39 -5.84 8.98 -13.68
C PRO A 39 -4.94 7.74 -13.81
N PRO A 40 -5.36 6.69 -14.53
CA PRO A 40 -4.57 5.46 -14.69
C PRO A 40 -3.17 5.75 -15.25
N ASP A 41 -3.06 6.66 -16.20
CA ASP A 41 -1.80 7.00 -16.88
C ASP A 41 -0.79 7.60 -15.90
N VAL A 42 -1.25 8.50 -15.02
CA VAL A 42 -0.40 9.09 -13.98
C VAL A 42 0.01 8.04 -12.93
N ARG A 43 -0.89 7.11 -12.58
CA ARG A 43 -0.53 5.98 -11.70
C ARG A 43 0.51 5.06 -12.33
N GLN A 44 0.43 4.84 -13.64
CA GLN A 44 1.41 4.08 -14.39
C GLN A 44 2.76 4.80 -14.42
N LEU A 45 2.76 6.11 -14.64
CA LEU A 45 3.96 6.94 -14.60
C LEU A 45 4.65 6.88 -13.23
N ILE A 46 3.89 7.03 -12.14
CA ILE A 46 4.40 6.92 -10.77
C ILE A 46 5.06 5.55 -10.50
N ARG A 47 4.55 4.47 -11.13
CA ARG A 47 5.13 3.13 -10.99
C ARG A 47 6.36 2.90 -11.85
N ALA A 48 6.43 3.52 -13.03
CA ALA A 48 7.54 3.37 -13.96
C ALA A 48 8.77 4.18 -13.54
N MET A 49 8.60 5.41 -13.04
CA MET A 49 9.71 6.29 -12.66
C MET A 49 10.71 5.68 -11.66
N PRO A 50 10.30 5.04 -10.54
CA PRO A 50 11.24 4.41 -9.62
C PRO A 50 11.85 3.12 -10.16
N GLN A 51 11.24 2.47 -11.16
CA GLN A 51 11.86 1.32 -11.84
C GLN A 51 13.01 1.77 -12.74
N ALA A 52 12.84 2.89 -13.45
CA ALA A 52 13.90 3.51 -14.23
C ALA A 52 14.96 4.20 -13.36
N ASN A 53 14.58 4.67 -12.16
CA ASN A 53 15.46 5.41 -11.25
C ASN A 53 15.34 4.88 -9.81
N PRO A 54 16.05 3.78 -9.46
CA PRO A 54 15.89 3.10 -8.17
C PRO A 54 16.16 3.94 -6.92
N LEU A 55 16.96 5.00 -7.04
CA LEU A 55 17.29 5.91 -5.93
C LEU A 55 16.20 6.97 -5.68
N TRP A 56 15.20 7.07 -6.54
CA TRP A 56 14.19 8.12 -6.44
C TRP A 56 13.09 7.77 -5.44
N GLY A 57 13.02 8.56 -4.37
CA GLY A 57 11.90 8.54 -3.42
C GLY A 57 10.69 9.36 -3.88
N ALA A 58 9.60 9.28 -3.10
CA ALA A 58 8.35 9.98 -3.39
C ALA A 58 8.51 11.50 -3.55
N ARG A 59 9.46 12.12 -2.83
CA ARG A 59 9.77 13.56 -2.95
C ARG A 59 10.34 13.92 -4.31
N CYS A 60 11.25 13.11 -4.84
CA CYS A 60 11.89 13.36 -6.15
C CYS A 60 10.87 13.17 -7.28
N ILE A 61 10.11 12.08 -7.25
CA ILE A 61 9.05 11.79 -8.23
C ILE A 61 7.98 12.87 -8.21
N HIS A 62 7.58 13.35 -7.03
CA HIS A 62 6.65 14.47 -6.90
C HIS A 62 7.17 15.74 -7.58
N GLY A 63 8.45 16.08 -7.37
CA GLY A 63 9.07 17.23 -8.04
C GLY A 63 9.08 17.09 -9.57
N GLU A 64 9.35 15.89 -10.09
CA GLU A 64 9.30 15.63 -11.53
C GLU A 64 7.88 15.71 -12.09
N LEU A 65 6.87 15.22 -11.38
CA LEU A 65 5.47 15.36 -11.79
C LEU A 65 5.04 16.83 -11.83
N LEU A 66 5.48 17.65 -10.88
CA LEU A 66 5.22 19.10 -10.91
C LEU A 66 5.86 19.77 -12.12
N LYS A 67 7.08 19.37 -12.51
CA LYS A 67 7.73 19.88 -13.74
C LYS A 67 6.94 19.52 -15.01
N LEU A 68 6.24 18.39 -15.00
CA LEU A 68 5.36 17.95 -16.10
C LEU A 68 3.97 18.58 -16.05
N GLY A 69 3.68 19.49 -15.11
CA GLY A 69 2.38 20.13 -14.94
C GLY A 69 1.32 19.25 -14.26
N ILE A 70 1.75 18.15 -13.62
CA ILE A 70 0.87 17.22 -12.93
C ILE A 70 0.87 17.55 -11.43
N ASP A 71 -0.17 18.26 -10.97
CA ASP A 71 -0.33 18.58 -9.55
C ASP A 71 -0.98 17.43 -8.77
N ILE A 72 -0.18 16.73 -7.97
CA ILE A 72 -0.60 15.60 -7.13
C ILE A 72 0.15 15.68 -5.80
N SER A 73 -0.51 15.41 -4.68
CA SER A 73 0.17 15.42 -3.39
C SER A 73 1.28 14.36 -3.31
N GLN A 74 2.40 14.70 -2.68
CA GLN A 74 3.49 13.76 -2.42
C GLN A 74 3.02 12.47 -1.70
N THR A 75 2.04 12.59 -0.80
CA THR A 75 1.40 11.44 -0.12
C THR A 75 0.68 10.50 -1.10
N THR A 76 0.09 11.05 -2.15
CA THR A 76 -0.56 10.27 -3.20
C THR A 76 0.48 9.58 -4.08
N VAL A 77 1.61 10.23 -4.37
CA VAL A 77 2.77 9.58 -5.02
C VAL A 77 3.24 8.40 -4.19
N ALA A 78 3.50 8.61 -2.90
CA ALA A 78 3.93 7.55 -1.97
C ALA A 78 2.93 6.39 -1.90
N LYS A 79 1.62 6.67 -1.96
CA LYS A 79 0.56 5.65 -1.99
C LYS A 79 0.65 4.75 -3.22
N TYR A 80 1.03 5.28 -4.38
CA TYR A 80 1.08 4.52 -5.64
C TYR A 80 2.46 3.98 -5.99
N MET A 81 3.52 4.42 -5.30
CA MET A 81 4.85 3.84 -5.45
C MET A 81 4.88 2.36 -5.07
N PRO A 82 5.64 1.54 -5.81
CA PRO A 82 5.87 0.15 -5.42
C PRO A 82 6.57 0.11 -4.06
N ARG A 83 6.05 -0.72 -3.14
CA ARG A 83 6.74 -1.00 -1.88
C ARG A 83 7.96 -1.86 -2.17
N HIS A 84 9.15 -1.29 -2.04
CA HIS A 84 10.37 -2.05 -2.06
C HIS A 84 10.42 -2.93 -0.80
N ARG A 85 10.38 -4.25 -0.99
CA ARG A 85 10.61 -5.19 0.11
C ARG A 85 12.11 -5.29 0.29
N TRP A 86 12.63 -4.62 1.30
CA TRP A 86 13.99 -4.88 1.75
C TRP A 86 14.04 -6.31 2.31
N PRO A 87 15.11 -7.06 2.04
CA PRO A 87 15.33 -8.31 2.76
C PRO A 87 15.32 -8.01 4.27
N PRO A 88 14.86 -8.96 5.10
CA PRO A 88 14.86 -8.77 6.54
C PRO A 88 16.26 -8.37 7.00
N SER A 89 16.33 -7.44 7.97
CA SER A 89 17.60 -7.09 8.59
C SER A 89 18.30 -8.34 9.10
N GLN A 90 19.62 -8.37 8.95
CA GLN A 90 20.44 -9.46 9.44
C GLN A 90 20.13 -9.77 10.91
N THR A 91 20.03 -11.06 11.27
CA THR A 91 19.74 -11.44 12.65
C THR A 91 20.87 -11.01 13.57
N TRP A 92 20.55 -10.75 14.85
CA TRP A 92 21.55 -10.39 15.87
C TRP A 92 22.70 -11.38 15.95
N ARG A 93 22.40 -12.68 15.82
CA ARG A 93 23.43 -13.74 15.82
C ARG A 93 24.41 -13.57 14.67
N THR A 94 23.90 -13.38 13.45
CA THR A 94 24.75 -13.20 12.27
C THR A 94 25.52 -11.87 12.33
N PHE A 95 24.92 -10.81 12.86
CA PHE A 95 25.59 -9.53 13.08
C PHE A 95 26.79 -9.68 14.03
N LEU A 96 26.58 -10.35 15.17
CA LEU A 96 27.64 -10.65 16.13
C LEU A 96 28.75 -11.50 15.49
N THR A 97 28.40 -12.56 14.76
CA THR A 97 29.42 -13.38 14.06
C THR A 97 30.26 -12.56 13.10
N ASN A 98 29.66 -11.59 12.38
CA ASN A 98 30.38 -10.71 11.48
C ASN A 98 31.26 -9.68 12.22
N GLN A 99 30.86 -9.24 13.42
CA GLN A 99 31.57 -8.18 14.17
C GLN A 99 32.54 -8.68 15.25
N VAL A 100 32.43 -9.93 15.72
CA VAL A 100 33.27 -10.48 16.81
C VAL A 100 34.77 -10.31 16.52
N GLY A 101 35.22 -10.51 15.28
CA GLY A 101 36.62 -10.29 14.92
C GLY A 101 37.09 -8.84 15.06
N GLN A 102 36.24 -7.87 14.72
CA GLN A 102 36.55 -6.44 14.85
C GLN A 102 36.47 -5.95 16.30
N ILE A 103 35.50 -6.47 17.06
CA ILE A 103 35.33 -6.17 18.49
C ILE A 103 36.52 -6.71 19.28
N MET A 104 36.96 -7.94 19.01
CA MET A 104 38.14 -8.53 19.64
C MET A 104 39.41 -7.74 19.30
N ALA A 105 39.60 -7.35 18.04
CA ALA A 105 40.76 -6.53 17.66
C ALA A 105 40.78 -5.16 18.36
N ALA A 106 39.60 -4.55 18.60
CA ALA A 106 39.50 -3.29 19.34
C ALA A 106 39.84 -3.46 20.83
N ASP A 107 39.45 -4.57 21.44
CA ASP A 107 39.71 -4.87 22.86
C ASP A 107 41.20 -5.14 23.14
N PHE A 108 41.88 -5.83 22.22
CA PHE A 108 43.33 -6.10 22.31
C PHE A 108 44.21 -4.85 22.08
N LEU A 109 43.65 -3.75 21.56
CA LEU A 109 44.37 -2.49 21.30
C LEU A 109 44.13 -1.42 22.37
N VAL A 110 43.35 -1.71 23.42
CA VAL A 110 43.23 -0.79 24.56
C VAL A 110 44.48 -0.95 25.42
N VAL A 111 45.49 -0.14 25.12
CA VAL A 111 46.61 0.11 26.03
C VAL A 111 46.04 0.75 27.29
N PRO A 112 46.20 0.16 28.49
CA PRO A 112 45.89 0.87 29.71
C PRO A 112 46.88 2.03 29.80
N ASN A 113 46.41 3.26 29.63
CA ASN A 113 47.17 4.45 30.00
C ASN A 113 47.29 4.43 31.53
N GLN A 114 48.26 3.68 32.05
CA GLN A 114 48.72 3.82 33.42
C GLN A 114 49.73 4.95 33.44
N ASP A 115 49.23 6.17 33.49
CA ASP A 115 50.00 7.29 34.01
C ASP A 115 49.55 7.56 35.46
N LEU A 116 50.57 7.75 36.30
CA LEU A 116 50.58 7.95 37.76
C LEU A 116 49.65 9.06 38.27
#